data_AF-A0A961NFG7-F1
#
_entry.id   AF-A0A961NFG7-F1
#
_cell.length_a   1.000
_cell.length_b   1.000
_cell.length_c   1.000
_cell.angle_alpha   90.00
_cell.angle_beta   90.00
_cell.angle_gamma   90.00
#
_symmetry.space_group_name_H-M   'P 1'
#
loop_
_entity.id
_entity.type
_entity.pdbx_description
1 polymer ?
#
loop_
_entity_poly.entity_id
_entity_poly.type
_entity_poly.pdbx_seq_one_letter_code
_entity_poly.pdbx_strand_id
1 'polypeptide(L)'
;MNRMVITALLFAVLISGLLAQNGRQNGYVVWRAVPSANGYRIQIRNSEQRVVLSERIDTHYYKVDLDEGSYQVRVAPLDAAGSVMVWSYWRPLRVIQVYDPAVEDSSATVLPPGDRNAVLRVRGQNFVQATQASIGNERGRLPVRSVESNDAGTELTIQTDLSNAEPGAYDLVITNPYNRRTVKENYLTIDASADPGNTGDGRETANTDNGQSNVDLPPGSHYNFTLAQYRAYIRTLNRACNTGGLPDELVSECYPFYVKLDLRDRDRRNLYYFLKGDSENQGDRLRAYDYFSEHCRPVFRPMMELMQERLAPRSGIGPIEKDKIKQAVERIQSCSS
;
A
#
# COMPACT_ATOMS: atom_id res chain seq x y z
N MET A 1 4.80 -30.68 -59.75
CA MET A 1 5.44 -30.01 -58.60
C MET A 1 5.18 -28.52 -58.72
N ASN A 2 4.27 -27.94 -57.91
CA ASN A 2 4.07 -26.48 -57.68
C ASN A 2 2.69 -26.09 -57.09
N ARG A 3 1.80 -27.04 -56.79
CA ARG A 3 0.50 -26.73 -56.13
C ARG A 3 0.40 -27.10 -54.65
N MET A 4 1.37 -27.86 -54.12
CA MET A 4 1.37 -28.32 -52.72
C MET A 4 2.09 -27.37 -51.74
N VAL A 5 2.85 -26.39 -52.24
CA VAL A 5 3.62 -25.45 -51.40
C VAL A 5 2.80 -24.22 -51.01
N ILE A 6 1.78 -23.86 -51.79
CA ILE A 6 0.99 -22.63 -51.57
C ILE A 6 -0.02 -22.80 -50.43
N THR A 7 -0.49 -24.02 -50.16
CA THR A 7 -1.48 -24.27 -49.10
C THR A 7 -0.86 -24.28 -47.70
N ALA A 8 0.43 -24.60 -47.56
CA ALA A 8 1.13 -24.59 -46.28
C ALA A 8 1.45 -23.16 -45.78
N LEU A 9 1.62 -22.20 -46.70
CA LEU A 9 1.90 -20.80 -46.33
C LEU A 9 0.65 -20.04 -45.84
N LEU A 10 -0.55 -20.45 -46.26
CA LEU A 10 -1.82 -19.83 -45.85
C LEU A 10 -2.32 -20.30 -44.48
N PHE A 11 -1.83 -21.43 -43.97
CA PHE A 11 -2.16 -21.92 -42.63
C PHE A 11 -1.23 -21.36 -41.54
N ALA A 12 -0.02 -20.93 -41.90
CA ALA A 12 0.94 -20.33 -40.96
C ALA A 12 0.58 -18.89 -40.54
N VAL A 13 -0.26 -18.18 -41.31
CA VAL A 13 -0.68 -16.80 -40.99
C VAL A 13 -1.87 -16.75 -40.02
N LEU A 14 -2.62 -17.84 -39.86
CA LEU A 14 -3.78 -17.89 -38.95
C LEU A 14 -3.45 -18.28 -37.50
N ILE A 15 -2.23 -18.75 -37.22
CA ILE A 15 -1.82 -19.16 -35.86
C ILE A 15 -1.11 -18.00 -35.13
N SER A 16 -0.70 -16.94 -35.83
CA SER A 16 -0.01 -15.78 -35.24
C SER A 16 -0.93 -14.83 -34.45
N GLY A 17 -2.25 -15.02 -34.47
CA GLY A 17 -3.23 -14.15 -33.81
C GLY A 17 -3.53 -14.47 -32.34
N LEU A 18 -2.94 -15.53 -31.77
CA LEU A 18 -3.23 -16.00 -30.40
C LEU A 18 -2.14 -15.68 -29.37
N LEU A 19 -1.16 -14.83 -29.71
CA LEU A 19 -0.16 -14.38 -28.76
C LEU A 19 -0.42 -12.92 -28.35
N ALA A 20 -0.46 -12.72 -27.02
CA ALA A 20 -0.60 -11.46 -26.29
C ALA A 20 -2.02 -10.94 -26.03
N GLN A 21 -2.86 -11.74 -25.36
CA GLN A 21 -3.70 -11.17 -24.29
C GLN A 21 -2.92 -11.23 -22.97
N ASN A 22 -1.85 -10.43 -22.86
CA ASN A 22 -1.38 -10.02 -21.54
C ASN A 22 -2.54 -9.25 -20.91
N GLY A 23 -3.27 -9.91 -20.01
CA GLY A 23 -4.52 -9.40 -19.44
C GLY A 23 -4.33 -7.96 -18.96
N ARG A 24 -4.95 -7.02 -19.67
CA ARG A 24 -5.05 -5.61 -19.25
C ARG A 24 -5.73 -5.63 -17.88
N GLN A 25 -4.94 -5.39 -16.84
CA GLN A 25 -5.44 -5.22 -15.49
C GLN A 25 -5.89 -3.76 -15.38
N ASN A 26 -7.20 -3.57 -15.48
CA ASN A 26 -7.82 -2.26 -15.65
C ASN A 26 -8.05 -1.60 -14.29
N GLY A 27 -7.59 -0.36 -14.15
CA GLY A 27 -7.84 0.46 -12.97
C GLY A 27 -9.28 0.97 -12.89
N TYR A 28 -9.66 1.52 -11.74
CA TYR A 28 -10.99 2.11 -11.54
C TYR A 28 -10.88 3.60 -11.26
N VAL A 29 -11.80 4.38 -11.83
CA VAL A 29 -12.11 5.72 -11.33
C VAL A 29 -13.26 5.56 -10.34
N VAL A 30 -13.10 6.07 -9.12
CA VAL A 30 -14.10 5.96 -8.05
C VAL A 30 -14.41 7.35 -7.51
N TRP A 31 -15.67 7.61 -7.20
CA TRP A 31 -16.12 8.85 -6.59
C TRP A 31 -17.11 8.59 -5.47
N ARG A 32 -17.31 9.62 -4.64
CA ARG A 32 -18.33 9.59 -3.60
C ARG A 32 -19.72 9.56 -4.24
N ALA A 33 -20.54 8.60 -3.83
CA ALA A 33 -21.93 8.53 -4.26
C ALA A 33 -22.69 9.80 -3.86
N VAL A 34 -23.55 10.29 -4.75
CA VAL A 34 -24.47 11.40 -4.51
C VAL A 34 -25.83 10.79 -4.13
N PRO A 35 -26.34 11.07 -2.92
CA PRO A 35 -27.67 10.64 -2.52
C PRO A 35 -28.72 11.10 -3.54
N SER A 36 -29.66 10.23 -3.88
CA SER A 36 -30.74 10.48 -4.84
C SER A 36 -30.33 10.61 -6.32
N ALA A 37 -29.06 10.38 -6.68
CA ALA A 37 -28.67 10.31 -8.08
C ALA A 37 -29.21 9.04 -8.73
N ASN A 38 -29.86 9.17 -9.90
CA ASN A 38 -30.39 8.06 -10.69
C ASN A 38 -29.32 7.49 -11.65
N GLY A 39 -28.07 7.43 -11.19
CA GLY A 39 -26.89 7.11 -11.99
C GLY A 39 -25.98 8.32 -12.25
N TYR A 40 -24.98 8.13 -13.10
CA TYR A 40 -23.96 9.11 -13.42
C TYR A 40 -23.67 9.12 -14.92
N ARG A 41 -23.09 10.23 -15.39
CA ARG A 41 -22.40 10.30 -16.68
C ARG A 41 -20.92 10.54 -16.44
N ILE A 42 -20.08 9.66 -16.96
CA ILE A 42 -18.63 9.82 -16.95
C ILE A 42 -18.17 10.33 -18.31
N GLN A 43 -17.20 11.23 -18.32
CA GLN A 43 -16.49 11.62 -19.52
C GLN A 43 -14.99 11.54 -19.32
N ILE A 44 -14.30 11.04 -20.33
CA ILE A 44 -12.83 11.03 -20.39
C ILE A 44 -12.40 11.71 -21.68
N ARG A 45 -11.43 12.62 -21.57
CA ARG A 45 -10.79 13.28 -22.71
C ARG A 45 -9.31 12.99 -22.75
N ASN A 46 -8.75 12.90 -23.95
CA ASN A 46 -7.32 12.69 -24.18
C ASN A 46 -6.53 14.01 -24.00
N SER A 47 -5.21 13.96 -24.20
CA SER A 47 -4.31 15.11 -24.15
C SER A 47 -4.67 16.23 -25.14
N GLU A 48 -5.25 15.87 -26.30
CA GLU A 48 -5.76 16.79 -27.32
C GLU A 48 -7.09 17.47 -26.94
N GLN A 49 -7.58 17.27 -25.72
CA GLN A 49 -8.85 17.78 -25.20
C GLN A 49 -10.11 17.20 -25.88
N ARG A 50 -9.96 16.17 -26.71
CA ARG A 50 -11.08 15.46 -27.34
C ARG A 50 -11.67 14.45 -26.35
N VAL A 51 -12.99 14.51 -26.16
CA VAL A 51 -13.73 13.50 -25.38
C VAL A 51 -13.69 12.18 -26.14
N VAL A 52 -12.97 11.21 -25.60
CA VAL A 52 -12.82 9.86 -26.17
C VAL A 52 -13.78 8.86 -25.54
N LEU A 53 -14.38 9.22 -24.39
CA LEU A 53 -15.36 8.40 -23.70
C LEU A 53 -16.46 9.28 -23.11
N SER A 54 -17.72 8.87 -23.27
CA SER A 54 -18.88 9.51 -22.64
C SER A 54 -19.98 8.48 -22.41
N GLU A 55 -20.10 7.97 -21.18
CA GLU A 55 -20.99 6.84 -20.86
C GLU A 55 -21.91 7.15 -19.69
N ARG A 56 -23.12 6.58 -19.72
CA ARG A 56 -24.01 6.51 -18.57
C ARG A 56 -23.65 5.26 -17.76
N ILE A 57 -23.61 5.41 -16.44
CA ILE A 57 -23.26 4.34 -15.50
C ILE A 57 -24.15 4.42 -14.27
N ASP A 58 -24.53 3.27 -13.71
CA ASP A 58 -25.41 3.22 -12.52
C ASP A 58 -24.61 3.05 -11.21
N THR A 59 -23.30 2.85 -11.31
CA THR A 59 -22.36 2.72 -10.19
C THR A 59 -21.60 4.01 -9.92
N HIS A 60 -21.05 4.16 -8.71
CA HIS A 60 -20.17 5.27 -8.33
C HIS A 60 -18.68 4.98 -8.59
N TYR A 61 -18.42 4.05 -9.52
CA TYR A 61 -17.10 3.71 -10.02
C TYR A 61 -17.20 3.33 -11.50
N TYR A 62 -16.08 3.42 -12.20
CA TYR A 62 -15.93 3.06 -13.61
C TYR A 62 -14.64 2.28 -13.83
N LYS A 63 -14.72 1.14 -14.52
CA LYS A 63 -13.55 0.35 -14.93
C LYS A 63 -12.94 0.99 -16.15
N VAL A 64 -11.72 1.51 -16.02
CA VAL A 64 -11.00 2.19 -17.10
C VAL A 64 -10.46 1.17 -18.08
N ASP A 65 -10.99 1.17 -19.30
CA ASP A 65 -10.44 0.41 -20.43
C ASP A 65 -9.95 1.37 -21.50
N LEU A 66 -8.76 1.91 -21.29
CA LEU A 66 -8.12 2.88 -22.18
C LEU A 66 -6.69 2.44 -22.45
N ASP A 67 -6.16 2.83 -23.60
CA ASP A 67 -4.75 2.65 -23.89
C ASP A 67 -3.90 3.54 -22.99
N GLU A 68 -2.62 3.17 -22.85
CA GLU A 68 -1.63 3.96 -22.12
C GLU A 68 -1.62 5.41 -22.61
N GLY A 69 -1.59 6.36 -21.67
CA GLY A 69 -1.60 7.76 -22.01
C GLY A 69 -2.05 8.68 -20.88
N SER A 70 -2.07 9.98 -21.21
CA SER A 70 -2.54 11.05 -20.33
C SER A 70 -3.94 11.49 -20.75
N TYR A 71 -4.85 11.48 -19.78
CA TYR A 71 -6.26 11.79 -19.93
C TYR A 71 -6.72 12.75 -18.83
N GLN A 72 -7.95 13.21 -18.97
CA GLN A 72 -8.69 13.84 -17.89
C GLN A 72 -10.07 13.22 -17.78
N VAL A 73 -10.55 13.05 -16.55
CA VAL A 73 -11.85 12.47 -16.25
C VAL A 73 -12.73 13.47 -15.50
N ARG A 74 -14.03 13.45 -15.78
CA ARG A 74 -15.05 14.12 -14.97
C ARG A 74 -16.31 13.27 -14.89
N VAL A 75 -17.10 13.51 -13.86
CA VAL A 75 -18.36 12.80 -13.61
C VAL A 75 -19.47 13.78 -13.29
N ALA A 76 -20.70 13.41 -13.61
CA ALA A 76 -21.89 14.15 -13.22
C ALA A 76 -22.98 13.20 -12.72
N PRO A 77 -23.65 13.47 -11.60
CA PRO A 77 -24.86 12.73 -11.22
C PRO A 77 -25.98 13.05 -12.22
N LEU A 78 -26.85 12.06 -12.41
CA LEU A 78 -28.03 12.15 -13.24
C LEU A 78 -29.28 12.29 -12.37
N ASP A 79 -30.21 13.14 -12.80
CA ASP A 79 -31.54 13.23 -12.18
C ASP A 79 -32.46 12.07 -12.58
N ALA A 80 -33.69 12.07 -12.06
CA ALA A 80 -34.68 11.03 -12.37
C ALA A 80 -34.99 10.89 -13.87
N ALA A 81 -34.89 11.98 -14.64
CA ALA A 81 -35.08 11.98 -16.09
C ALA A 81 -33.82 11.56 -16.87
N GLY A 82 -32.70 11.32 -16.19
CA GLY A 82 -31.41 10.96 -16.80
C GLY A 82 -30.61 12.17 -17.31
N SER A 83 -31.01 13.39 -16.94
CA SER A 83 -30.31 14.63 -17.30
C SER A 83 -29.15 14.89 -16.35
N VAL A 84 -28.08 15.49 -16.89
CA VAL A 84 -26.90 15.87 -16.10
C VAL A 84 -27.26 17.02 -15.18
N MET A 85 -27.08 16.82 -13.87
CA MET A 85 -27.33 17.87 -12.87
C MET A 85 -26.17 18.86 -12.80
N VAL A 86 -24.95 18.37 -12.55
CA VAL A 86 -23.75 19.19 -12.41
C VAL A 86 -22.50 18.38 -12.75
N TRP A 87 -21.58 18.97 -13.52
CA TRP A 87 -20.30 18.34 -13.81
C TRP A 87 -19.28 18.60 -12.69
N SER A 88 -18.50 17.58 -12.33
CA SER A 88 -17.26 17.79 -11.61
C SER A 88 -16.24 18.54 -12.47
N TYR A 89 -15.24 19.14 -11.82
CA TYR A 89 -14.04 19.58 -12.51
C TYR A 89 -13.33 18.40 -13.19
N TRP A 90 -12.63 18.68 -14.29
CA TRP A 90 -11.73 17.73 -14.93
C TRP A 90 -10.56 17.42 -13.99
N ARG A 91 -10.30 16.14 -13.74
CA ARG A 91 -9.15 15.66 -12.96
C ARG A 91 -8.19 14.90 -13.87
N PRO A 92 -6.87 15.00 -13.65
CA PRO A 92 -5.90 14.22 -14.42
C PRO A 92 -6.09 12.72 -14.17
N LEU A 93 -5.99 11.93 -15.24
CA LEU A 93 -6.00 10.48 -15.23
C LEU A 93 -4.81 10.02 -16.08
N ARG A 94 -3.91 9.21 -15.51
CA ARG A 94 -2.83 8.58 -16.26
C ARG A 94 -3.09 7.09 -16.30
N VAL A 95 -3.08 6.52 -17.50
CA VAL A 95 -3.15 5.08 -17.72
C VAL A 95 -1.74 4.65 -18.07
N ILE A 96 -1.19 3.73 -17.27
CA ILE A 96 0.15 3.17 -17.47
C ILE A 96 0.05 1.67 -17.59
N GLN A 97 0.95 1.06 -18.35
CA GLN A 97 1.10 -0.38 -18.34
C GLN A 97 2.01 -0.80 -17.19
N VAL A 98 1.54 -1.74 -16.37
CA VAL A 98 2.30 -2.24 -15.21
C VAL A 98 2.91 -3.60 -15.58
N TYR A 99 4.22 -3.63 -15.62
CA TYR A 99 5.01 -4.84 -15.84
C TYR A 99 5.57 -5.37 -14.51
N ASP A 100 6.12 -6.58 -14.52
CA ASP A 100 6.93 -7.05 -13.41
C ASP A 100 8.16 -6.14 -13.26
N PRO A 101 8.49 -5.71 -12.03
CA PRO A 101 9.68 -4.90 -11.79
C PRO A 101 10.92 -5.73 -12.10
N ALA A 102 11.88 -5.20 -12.84
CA ALA A 102 13.15 -5.89 -13.05
C ALA A 102 14.23 -5.23 -12.19
N VAL A 103 15.03 -6.03 -11.49
CA VAL A 103 16.20 -5.56 -10.75
C VAL A 103 17.43 -5.94 -11.55
N GLU A 104 18.27 -4.97 -11.86
CA GLU A 104 19.55 -5.24 -12.51
C GLU A 104 20.46 -6.02 -11.56
N ASP A 105 21.31 -6.89 -12.11
CA ASP A 105 22.30 -7.61 -11.32
C ASP A 105 23.27 -6.62 -10.66
N SER A 106 23.05 -6.35 -9.38
CA SER A 106 24.00 -5.71 -8.50
C SER A 106 24.66 -6.75 -7.61
N SER A 107 25.96 -6.59 -7.35
CA SER A 107 26.60 -7.26 -6.21
C SER A 107 25.81 -6.96 -4.93
N ALA A 108 25.72 -7.94 -4.03
CA ALA A 108 25.06 -7.75 -2.74
C ALA A 108 25.58 -6.48 -2.06
N THR A 109 24.66 -5.59 -1.69
CA THR A 109 25.04 -4.38 -0.93
C THR A 109 25.42 -4.83 0.46
N VAL A 110 26.62 -4.48 0.93
CA VAL A 110 27.06 -4.81 2.31
C VAL A 110 26.91 -3.56 3.15
N LEU A 111 26.17 -3.65 4.26
CA LEU A 111 26.00 -2.55 5.21
C LEU A 111 26.26 -3.01 6.64
N PRO A 112 26.82 -2.15 7.50
CA PRO A 112 26.90 -2.44 8.93
C PRO A 112 25.50 -2.38 9.58
N PRO A 113 25.26 -3.15 10.66
CA PRO A 113 24.07 -2.98 11.47
C PRO A 113 24.05 -1.61 12.16
N GLY A 114 22.88 -1.16 12.64
CA GLY A 114 22.76 0.03 13.48
C GLY A 114 22.36 1.32 12.75
N ASP A 115 22.51 1.40 11.42
CA ASP A 115 22.13 2.60 10.67
C ASP A 115 20.61 2.75 10.57
N ARG A 116 20.08 3.80 11.21
CA ARG A 116 18.64 4.12 11.23
C ARG A 116 18.09 4.63 9.92
N ASN A 117 18.92 5.11 9.03
CA ASN A 117 18.53 5.79 7.80
C ASN A 117 19.32 5.24 6.61
N ALA A 118 19.60 3.94 6.61
CA ALA A 118 20.31 3.30 5.51
C ALA A 118 19.56 3.52 4.21
N VAL A 119 20.27 4.01 3.18
CA VAL A 119 19.72 4.28 1.86
C VAL A 119 20.22 3.24 0.88
N LEU A 120 19.31 2.45 0.32
CA LEU A 120 19.58 1.51 -0.75
C LEU A 120 19.12 2.10 -2.07
N ARG A 121 20.00 2.12 -3.06
CA ARG A 121 19.68 2.49 -4.43
C ARG A 121 19.60 1.22 -5.26
N VAL A 122 18.41 0.93 -5.77
CA VAL A 122 18.16 -0.24 -6.62
C VAL A 122 18.03 0.24 -8.05
N ARG A 123 18.86 -0.29 -8.95
CA ARG A 123 18.72 -0.06 -10.39
C ARG A 123 17.93 -1.18 -11.03
N GLY A 124 17.20 -0.84 -12.07
CA GLY A 124 16.24 -1.75 -12.65
C GLY A 124 15.41 -1.16 -13.76
N GLN A 125 14.28 -1.78 -14.01
CA GLN A 125 13.30 -1.36 -15.01
C GLN A 125 11.88 -1.57 -14.48
N ASN A 126 10.94 -0.86 -15.09
CA ASN A 126 9.51 -0.96 -14.82
C ASN A 126 9.11 -0.54 -13.40
N PHE A 127 9.89 0.29 -12.72
CA PHE A 127 9.42 0.89 -11.48
C PHE A 127 8.38 1.98 -11.76
N VAL A 128 7.36 2.04 -10.92
CA VAL A 128 6.27 3.02 -11.01
C VAL A 128 6.12 3.74 -9.68
N GLN A 129 5.44 4.88 -9.65
CA GLN A 129 5.28 5.67 -8.41
C GLN A 129 4.60 4.91 -7.27
N ALA A 130 3.81 3.88 -7.58
CA ALA A 130 3.15 3.01 -6.61
C ALA A 130 3.94 1.72 -6.29
N THR A 131 5.20 1.61 -6.74
CA THR A 131 6.07 0.48 -6.41
C THR A 131 6.36 0.45 -4.92
N GLN A 132 6.30 -0.74 -4.34
CA GLN A 132 6.63 -1.03 -2.96
C GLN A 132 7.84 -1.95 -2.89
N ALA A 133 8.57 -1.88 -1.79
CA ALA A 133 9.69 -2.76 -1.50
C ALA A 133 9.57 -3.34 -0.09
N SER A 134 10.04 -4.56 0.09
CA SER A 134 10.24 -5.15 1.41
C SER A 134 11.56 -5.90 1.42
N ILE A 135 12.24 -5.88 2.57
CA ILE A 135 13.55 -6.50 2.74
C ILE A 135 13.44 -7.46 3.92
N GLY A 136 13.84 -8.72 3.73
CA GLY A 136 13.65 -9.73 4.75
C GLY A 136 14.35 -11.03 4.45
N ASN A 137 14.38 -11.90 5.46
CA ASN A 137 14.84 -13.28 5.38
C ASN A 137 13.95 -14.17 6.26
N GLU A 138 14.37 -15.41 6.51
CA GLU A 138 13.62 -16.36 7.35
C GLU A 138 13.49 -15.90 8.81
N ARG A 139 14.39 -15.04 9.30
CA ARG A 139 14.42 -14.58 10.70
C ARG A 139 13.59 -13.32 10.93
N GLY A 140 13.35 -12.53 9.89
CA GLY A 140 12.56 -11.31 10.03
C GLY A 140 12.57 -10.40 8.81
N ARG A 141 11.92 -9.24 8.97
CA ARG A 141 11.86 -8.18 7.96
C ARG A 141 12.47 -6.90 8.50
N LEU A 142 13.21 -6.20 7.65
CA LEU A 142 13.72 -4.87 7.96
C LEU A 142 12.61 -3.82 7.79
N PRO A 143 12.50 -2.84 8.69
CA PRO A 143 11.56 -1.73 8.53
C PRO A 143 11.96 -0.84 7.36
N VAL A 144 11.18 -0.86 6.29
CA VAL A 144 11.27 0.10 5.20
C VAL A 144 10.54 1.37 5.64
N ARG A 145 11.11 2.55 5.39
CA ARG A 145 10.54 3.85 5.78
C ARG A 145 9.99 4.61 4.61
N SER A 146 10.63 4.48 3.45
CA SER A 146 10.18 5.06 2.20
C SER A 146 10.71 4.27 1.02
N VAL A 147 9.95 4.30 -0.08
CA VAL A 147 10.30 3.76 -1.38
C VAL A 147 9.92 4.80 -2.41
N GLU A 148 10.90 5.30 -3.14
CA GLU A 148 10.71 6.35 -4.15
C GLU A 148 11.28 5.89 -5.48
N SER A 149 10.44 5.84 -6.52
CA SER A 149 10.87 5.60 -7.89
C SER A 149 11.19 6.92 -8.60
N ASN A 150 12.24 6.95 -9.41
CA ASN A 150 12.45 8.06 -10.33
C ASN A 150 11.38 8.09 -11.45
N ASP A 151 11.24 9.22 -12.14
CA ASP A 151 10.26 9.38 -13.22
C ASP A 151 10.53 8.47 -14.42
N ALA A 152 11.79 8.05 -14.60
CA ALA A 152 12.19 7.12 -15.67
C ALA A 152 11.82 5.66 -15.37
N GLY A 153 11.46 5.31 -14.14
CA GLY A 153 11.15 3.94 -13.72
C GLY A 153 12.36 3.01 -13.71
N THR A 154 13.58 3.55 -13.54
CA THR A 154 14.85 2.83 -13.61
C THR A 154 15.65 2.80 -12.31
N GLU A 155 15.27 3.62 -11.33
CA GLU A 155 15.92 3.66 -10.02
C GLU A 155 14.85 3.71 -8.92
N LEU A 156 15.04 2.89 -7.88
CA LEU A 156 14.32 3.00 -6.61
C LEU A 156 15.30 3.43 -5.52
N THR A 157 14.90 4.42 -4.73
CA THR A 157 15.55 4.76 -3.47
C THR A 157 14.72 4.19 -2.32
N ILE A 158 15.32 3.29 -1.55
CA ILE A 158 14.69 2.65 -0.39
C ILE A 158 15.41 3.14 0.86
N GLN A 159 14.67 3.74 1.79
CA GLN A 159 15.19 4.07 3.12
C GLN A 159 14.77 2.98 4.10
N THR A 160 15.70 2.41 4.86
CA THR A 160 15.44 1.31 5.79
C THR A 160 16.14 1.55 7.14
N ASP A 161 15.57 1.01 8.21
CA ASP A 161 16.15 1.05 9.54
C ASP A 161 16.89 -0.27 9.84
N LEU A 162 18.20 -0.18 10.07
CA LEU A 162 19.07 -1.30 10.42
C LEU A 162 19.38 -1.39 11.92
N SER A 163 18.73 -0.60 12.78
CA SER A 163 19.01 -0.56 14.23
C SER A 163 18.95 -1.92 14.91
N ASN A 164 18.03 -2.76 14.46
CA ASN A 164 17.79 -4.10 14.99
C ASN A 164 18.02 -5.17 13.92
N ALA A 165 18.77 -4.84 12.86
CA ALA A 165 19.06 -5.80 11.81
C ALA A 165 20.04 -6.86 12.33
N GLU A 166 19.63 -8.12 12.27
CA GLU A 166 20.53 -9.23 12.57
C GLU A 166 21.54 -9.42 11.43
N PRO A 167 22.78 -9.82 11.72
CA PRO A 167 23.74 -10.19 10.70
C PRO A 167 23.22 -11.31 9.78
N GLY A 168 23.48 -11.18 8.48
CA GLY A 168 23.06 -12.16 7.49
C GLY A 168 22.63 -11.55 6.16
N ALA A 169 22.27 -12.41 5.22
CA ALA A 169 21.72 -12.02 3.93
C ALA A 169 20.21 -11.78 4.02
N TYR A 170 19.74 -10.81 3.25
CA TYR A 170 18.36 -10.39 3.14
C TYR A 170 17.96 -10.30 1.67
N ASP A 171 16.78 -10.81 1.37
CA ASP A 171 16.17 -10.73 0.05
C ASP A 171 15.45 -9.39 -0.10
N LEU A 172 15.54 -8.83 -1.31
CA LEU A 172 14.76 -7.68 -1.71
C LEU A 172 13.55 -8.14 -2.52
N VAL A 173 12.36 -7.76 -2.08
CA VAL A 173 11.12 -8.02 -2.79
C VAL A 173 10.55 -6.69 -3.27
N ILE A 174 10.39 -6.53 -4.58
CA ILE A 174 9.81 -5.35 -5.21
C ILE A 174 8.46 -5.72 -5.80
N THR A 175 7.43 -4.92 -5.49
CA THR A 175 6.05 -5.16 -5.91
C THR A 175 5.46 -3.91 -6.55
N ASN A 176 5.14 -4.03 -7.83
CA ASN A 176 4.32 -3.09 -8.58
C ASN A 176 2.82 -3.35 -8.34
N PRO A 177 1.93 -2.41 -8.70
CA PRO A 177 0.48 -2.62 -8.65
C PRO A 177 0.04 -3.93 -9.32
N TYR A 178 -1.12 -4.45 -8.89
CA TYR A 178 -1.66 -5.75 -9.33
C TYR A 178 -0.74 -6.95 -9.01
N ASN A 179 0.04 -6.84 -7.94
CA ASN A 179 0.90 -7.91 -7.41
C ASN A 179 1.97 -8.39 -8.42
N ARG A 180 2.40 -7.49 -9.31
CA ARG A 180 3.52 -7.72 -10.23
C ARG A 180 4.81 -7.63 -9.43
N ARG A 181 5.50 -8.76 -9.24
CA ARG A 181 6.48 -8.92 -8.16
C ARG A 181 7.75 -9.58 -8.66
N THR A 182 8.89 -9.10 -8.14
CA THR A 182 10.20 -9.72 -8.31
C THR A 182 10.88 -9.88 -6.96
N VAL A 183 11.58 -11.00 -6.80
CA VAL A 183 12.44 -11.29 -5.65
C VAL A 183 13.87 -11.29 -6.13
N LYS A 184 14.71 -10.53 -5.44
CA LYS A 184 16.15 -10.58 -5.61
C LYS A 184 16.75 -11.16 -4.34
N GLU A 185 17.14 -12.42 -4.43
CA GLU A 185 17.74 -13.14 -3.31
C GLU A 185 19.09 -12.54 -2.94
N ASN A 186 19.42 -12.55 -1.64
CA ASN A 186 20.70 -12.10 -1.10
C ASN A 186 21.12 -10.69 -1.59
N TYR A 187 20.15 -9.77 -1.71
CA TYR A 187 20.40 -8.42 -2.22
C TYR A 187 21.19 -7.55 -1.23
N LEU A 188 20.93 -7.72 0.06
CA LEU A 188 21.56 -6.96 1.14
C LEU A 188 22.22 -7.92 2.14
N THR A 189 23.47 -7.67 2.48
CA THR A 189 24.19 -8.39 3.55
C THR A 189 24.45 -7.43 4.69
N ILE A 190 23.97 -7.78 5.88
CA ILE A 190 24.30 -7.09 7.12
C ILE A 190 25.52 -7.76 7.73
N ASP A 191 26.63 -7.03 7.82
CA ASP A 191 27.90 -7.54 8.34
C ASP A 191 28.36 -6.69 9.53
N ALA A 192 28.45 -7.32 10.70
CA ALA A 192 28.91 -6.70 11.93
C ALA A 192 30.40 -6.29 11.88
N SER A 193 31.17 -6.83 10.93
CA SER A 193 32.57 -6.47 10.71
C SER A 193 32.77 -5.27 9.76
N ALA A 194 31.70 -4.78 9.11
CA ALA A 194 31.75 -3.63 8.21
C ALA A 194 31.76 -2.26 8.91
N ASP A 195 32.07 -2.23 10.22
CA ASP A 195 32.02 -1.02 11.04
C ASP A 195 33.22 -0.07 10.77
N PRO A 196 33.00 1.23 10.47
CA PRO A 196 34.02 2.25 10.57
C PRO A 196 34.13 2.75 12.04
N GLY A 197 34.49 1.90 13.00
CA GLY A 197 34.71 2.43 14.37
C GLY A 197 34.68 1.51 15.59
N ASN A 198 35.43 0.41 15.59
CA ASN A 198 36.15 -0.22 16.71
C ASN A 198 35.47 -0.48 18.10
N THR A 199 35.99 -1.57 18.70
CA THR A 199 36.02 -1.96 20.12
C THR A 199 34.73 -2.52 20.74
N GLY A 200 34.78 -3.84 20.96
CA GLY A 200 33.71 -4.60 21.59
C GLY A 200 33.67 -4.48 23.10
N ASP A 201 32.62 -5.08 23.67
CA ASP A 201 32.79 -6.09 24.70
C ASP A 201 31.49 -6.92 24.76
N GLY A 202 31.65 -8.22 24.91
CA GLY A 202 30.55 -9.17 24.90
C GLY A 202 29.74 -9.13 26.20
N ARG A 203 28.42 -9.26 26.07
CA ARG A 203 27.62 -9.91 27.12
C ARG A 203 26.34 -10.50 26.55
N GLU A 204 26.36 -11.81 26.41
CA GLU A 204 25.18 -12.66 26.32
C GLU A 204 24.27 -12.44 27.53
N THR A 205 22.96 -12.40 27.28
CA THR A 205 21.97 -13.04 28.17
C THR A 205 20.83 -13.58 27.33
N ALA A 206 20.50 -14.84 27.61
CA ALA A 206 19.54 -15.67 26.90
C ALA A 206 18.14 -15.64 27.52
N ASN A 207 17.18 -16.10 26.70
CA ASN A 207 15.86 -16.69 27.02
C ASN A 207 14.75 -15.79 27.57
N THR A 208 13.57 -15.82 26.93
CA THR A 208 12.60 -16.93 27.11
C THR A 208 11.52 -16.96 26.02
N ASP A 209 10.94 -18.15 25.90
CA ASP A 209 10.10 -18.70 24.85
C ASP A 209 8.58 -18.58 25.13
N ASN A 210 7.82 -18.59 24.03
CA ASN A 210 6.45 -19.07 23.77
C ASN A 210 5.20 -18.64 24.57
N GLY A 211 4.12 -18.40 23.80
CA GLY A 211 2.73 -18.47 24.29
C GLY A 211 1.67 -17.78 23.41
N GLN A 212 1.47 -18.21 22.15
CA GLN A 212 0.39 -17.67 21.30
C GLN A 212 -0.86 -18.55 21.41
N SER A 213 -1.84 -18.08 22.19
CA SER A 213 -3.19 -18.65 22.25
C SER A 213 -4.12 -17.81 21.36
N ASN A 214 -4.92 -18.47 20.52
CA ASN A 214 -6.07 -17.83 19.85
C ASN A 214 -7.09 -17.47 20.94
N VAL A 215 -7.18 -16.18 21.28
CA VAL A 215 -8.18 -15.69 22.23
C VAL A 215 -9.30 -15.03 21.43
N ASP A 216 -10.44 -15.70 21.39
CA ASP A 216 -11.71 -15.10 20.96
C ASP A 216 -12.12 -14.10 22.06
N LEU A 217 -11.86 -12.81 21.82
CA LEU A 217 -12.04 -11.75 22.81
C LEU A 217 -13.37 -11.01 22.58
N PRO A 218 -14.15 -10.71 23.64
CA PRO A 218 -15.39 -9.96 23.52
C PRO A 218 -15.17 -8.56 22.91
N PRO A 219 -16.18 -8.02 22.17
CA PRO A 219 -16.17 -6.64 21.68
C PRO A 219 -15.86 -5.62 22.78
N GLY A 220 -15.07 -4.59 22.46
CA GLY A 220 -14.65 -3.54 23.41
C GLY A 220 -13.53 -3.89 24.39
N SER A 221 -13.06 -5.14 24.47
CA SER A 221 -11.98 -5.54 25.40
C SER A 221 -10.60 -4.95 25.05
N HIS A 222 -10.41 -4.49 23.81
CA HIS A 222 -9.13 -4.05 23.27
C HIS A 222 -8.83 -2.54 23.46
N TYR A 223 -9.77 -1.76 24.01
CA TYR A 223 -9.55 -0.33 24.27
C TYR A 223 -8.43 -0.06 25.28
N ASN A 224 -8.20 -1.00 26.20
CA ASN A 224 -7.21 -0.88 27.27
C ASN A 224 -5.90 -1.61 26.95
N PHE A 225 -5.79 -2.22 25.76
CA PHE A 225 -4.55 -2.89 25.35
C PHE A 225 -3.41 -1.87 25.28
N THR A 226 -2.22 -2.32 25.65
CA THR A 226 -1.00 -1.62 25.24
C THR A 226 -0.86 -1.71 23.72
N LEU A 227 -0.05 -0.83 23.14
CA LEU A 227 0.29 -0.86 21.72
C LEU A 227 0.86 -2.23 21.30
N ALA A 228 1.73 -2.81 22.14
CA ALA A 228 2.32 -4.12 21.88
C ALA A 228 1.27 -5.24 21.90
N GLN A 229 0.37 -5.24 22.89
CA GLN A 229 -0.73 -6.20 22.96
C GLN A 229 -1.67 -6.07 21.75
N TYR A 230 -1.98 -4.85 21.33
CA TYR A 230 -2.86 -4.61 20.20
C TYR A 230 -2.23 -5.02 18.86
N ARG A 231 -0.93 -4.74 18.65
CA ARG A 231 -0.18 -5.25 17.49
C ARG A 231 -0.13 -6.78 17.49
N ALA A 232 0.05 -7.42 18.64
CA ALA A 232 0.03 -8.88 18.76
C ALA A 232 -1.36 -9.46 18.40
N TYR A 233 -2.44 -8.86 18.92
CA TYR A 233 -3.81 -9.20 18.57
C TYR A 233 -4.09 -9.07 17.06
N ILE A 234 -3.66 -7.97 16.42
CA ILE A 234 -3.84 -7.80 14.96
C ILE A 234 -3.16 -8.92 14.17
N ARG A 235 -2.03 -9.46 14.65
CA ARG A 235 -1.33 -10.57 14.00
C ARG A 235 -2.08 -11.88 14.09
N THR A 236 -2.96 -12.07 15.07
CA THR A 236 -3.78 -13.29 15.20
C THR A 236 -5.02 -13.26 14.31
N LEU A 237 -5.39 -12.12 13.75
CA LEU A 237 -6.57 -11.99 12.89
C LEU A 237 -6.39 -12.71 11.56
N ASN A 238 -7.48 -13.34 11.07
CA ASN A 238 -7.47 -14.06 9.80
C ASN A 238 -7.41 -13.09 8.61
N ARG A 239 -6.80 -13.56 7.51
CA ARG A 239 -6.64 -12.80 6.26
C ARG A 239 -6.88 -13.73 5.07
N ALA A 240 -8.11 -14.19 4.91
CA ALA A 240 -8.52 -15.00 3.79
C ALA A 240 -8.62 -14.17 2.49
N CYS A 241 -8.89 -12.87 2.60
CA CYS A 241 -8.90 -12.01 1.42
C CYS A 241 -7.48 -11.61 0.99
N ASN A 242 -6.97 -12.27 -0.05
CA ASN A 242 -5.63 -12.03 -0.61
C ASN A 242 -5.41 -10.60 -1.13
N THR A 243 -6.49 -9.87 -1.39
CA THR A 243 -6.45 -8.52 -1.94
C THR A 243 -6.45 -7.49 -0.82
N GLY A 244 -5.29 -6.87 -0.56
CA GLY A 244 -5.17 -5.71 0.34
C GLY A 244 -4.64 -6.00 1.76
N GLY A 245 -4.42 -7.27 2.13
CA GLY A 245 -3.76 -7.64 3.39
C GLY A 245 -4.50 -7.23 4.67
N LEU A 246 -5.78 -6.86 4.55
CA LEU A 246 -6.62 -6.45 5.66
C LEU A 246 -7.16 -7.68 6.42
N PRO A 247 -7.31 -7.58 7.75
CA PRO A 247 -8.02 -8.60 8.53
C PRO A 247 -9.44 -8.84 8.01
N ASP A 248 -9.88 -10.09 8.02
CA ASP A 248 -11.21 -10.51 7.53
C ASP A 248 -12.35 -9.81 8.31
N GLU A 249 -12.10 -9.42 9.57
CA GLU A 249 -13.03 -8.67 10.42
C GLU A 249 -13.40 -7.30 9.81
N LEU A 250 -12.55 -6.74 8.96
CA LEU A 250 -12.78 -5.49 8.23
C LEU A 250 -13.36 -5.71 6.83
N VAL A 251 -13.49 -6.95 6.36
CA VAL A 251 -13.89 -7.26 4.98
C VAL A 251 -15.34 -7.77 4.98
N SER A 252 -16.25 -6.97 4.40
CA SER A 252 -17.62 -7.42 4.15
C SER A 252 -17.72 -8.30 2.91
N GLU A 253 -17.01 -7.93 1.84
CA GLU A 253 -16.98 -8.65 0.57
C GLU A 253 -15.56 -8.57 0.00
N CYS A 254 -15.02 -9.73 -0.38
CA CYS A 254 -13.70 -9.85 -0.99
C CYS A 254 -13.85 -9.99 -2.51
N TYR A 255 -13.30 -9.05 -3.26
CA TYR A 255 -13.22 -9.12 -4.72
C TYR A 255 -11.76 -9.30 -5.14
N PRO A 256 -11.50 -9.84 -6.35
CA PRO A 256 -10.13 -10.07 -6.80
C PRO A 256 -9.22 -8.82 -6.77
N PHE A 257 -9.79 -7.61 -6.89
CA PHE A 257 -9.02 -6.36 -7.06
C PHE A 257 -9.34 -5.26 -6.04
N TYR A 258 -10.32 -5.47 -5.16
CA TYR A 258 -10.64 -4.54 -4.09
C TYR A 258 -11.38 -5.29 -2.97
N VAL A 259 -11.52 -4.62 -1.83
CA VAL A 259 -12.36 -5.12 -0.74
C VAL A 259 -13.42 -4.11 -0.40
N LYS A 260 -14.61 -4.59 -0.08
CA LYS A 260 -15.64 -3.76 0.52
C LYS A 260 -15.48 -3.82 2.02
N LEU A 261 -15.20 -2.68 2.65
CA LEU A 261 -14.96 -2.64 4.08
C LEU A 261 -16.26 -2.76 4.88
N ASP A 262 -16.23 -3.57 5.93
CA ASP A 262 -17.21 -3.55 7.00
C ASP A 262 -16.75 -2.59 8.10
N LEU A 263 -17.39 -1.42 8.20
CA LEU A 263 -17.09 -0.41 9.23
C LEU A 263 -18.33 -0.09 10.08
N ARG A 264 -19.26 -1.05 10.18
CA ARG A 264 -20.60 -0.84 10.78
C ARG A 264 -20.53 -0.45 12.26
N ASP A 265 -19.65 -1.10 13.01
CA ASP A 265 -19.46 -0.84 14.43
C ASP A 265 -18.17 -0.08 14.70
N ARG A 266 -18.03 0.33 15.96
CA ARG A 266 -16.94 1.17 16.40
C ARG A 266 -15.61 0.41 16.49
N ASP A 267 -15.62 -0.86 16.87
CA ASP A 267 -14.41 -1.66 17.02
C ASP A 267 -13.75 -1.87 15.65
N ARG A 268 -14.56 -2.17 14.62
CA ARG A 268 -14.09 -2.24 13.23
C ARG A 268 -13.53 -0.92 12.73
N ARG A 269 -14.19 0.21 13.03
CA ARG A 269 -13.64 1.54 12.69
C ARG A 269 -12.33 1.81 13.40
N ASN A 270 -12.23 1.51 14.70
CA ASN A 270 -10.98 1.68 15.45
C ASN A 270 -9.88 0.79 14.89
N LEU A 271 -10.16 -0.47 14.56
CA LEU A 271 -9.20 -1.37 13.92
C LEU A 271 -8.72 -0.81 12.57
N TYR A 272 -9.64 -0.40 11.70
CA TYR A 272 -9.30 0.19 10.40
C TYR A 272 -8.44 1.45 10.54
N TYR A 273 -8.85 2.39 11.39
CA TYR A 273 -8.09 3.63 11.58
C TYR A 273 -6.79 3.41 12.37
N PHE A 274 -6.72 2.41 13.24
CA PHE A 274 -5.45 2.03 13.85
C PHE A 274 -4.48 1.50 12.79
N LEU A 275 -4.92 0.61 11.90
CA LEU A 275 -4.08 0.12 10.78
C LEU A 275 -3.61 1.28 9.89
N LYS A 276 -4.43 2.31 9.69
CA LYS A 276 -4.03 3.55 9.00
C LYS A 276 -3.02 4.37 9.80
N GLY A 277 -3.20 4.46 11.12
CA GLY A 277 -2.27 5.13 12.03
C GLY A 277 -0.91 4.45 12.11
N ASP A 278 -0.89 3.13 12.01
CA ASP A 278 0.33 2.31 12.01
C ASP A 278 0.96 2.17 10.62
N SER A 279 0.32 2.71 9.57
CA SER A 279 0.82 2.63 8.20
C SER A 279 1.95 3.62 7.91
N GLU A 280 2.71 3.34 6.86
CA GLU A 280 3.78 4.21 6.37
C GLU A 280 3.27 5.39 5.53
N ASN A 281 1.99 5.40 5.14
CA ASN A 281 1.39 6.50 4.39
C ASN A 281 1.02 7.67 5.32
N GLN A 282 1.69 8.82 5.17
CA GLN A 282 1.41 10.01 6.00
C GLN A 282 -0.06 10.43 5.96
N GLY A 283 -0.71 10.41 4.79
CA GLY A 283 -2.11 10.78 4.64
C GLY A 283 -3.06 9.85 5.41
N ASP A 284 -2.75 8.55 5.48
CA ASP A 284 -3.49 7.60 6.30
C ASP A 284 -3.31 7.87 7.79
N ARG A 285 -2.08 8.13 8.23
CA ARG A 285 -1.80 8.47 9.63
C ARG A 285 -2.51 9.74 10.07
N LEU A 286 -2.45 10.81 9.27
CA LEU A 286 -3.15 12.06 9.57
C LEU A 286 -4.67 11.83 9.72
N ARG A 287 -5.27 11.03 8.83
CA ARG A 287 -6.69 10.65 8.93
C ARG A 287 -7.00 9.80 10.17
N ALA A 288 -6.07 8.96 10.60
CA ALA A 288 -6.21 8.21 11.84
C ALA A 288 -6.18 9.12 13.07
N TYR A 289 -5.25 10.08 13.11
CA TYR A 289 -5.18 11.06 14.20
C TYR A 289 -6.47 11.87 14.31
N ASP A 290 -7.00 12.33 13.18
CA ASP A 290 -8.30 13.03 13.12
C ASP A 290 -9.43 12.14 13.67
N TYR A 291 -9.54 10.91 13.17
CA TYR A 291 -10.57 9.98 13.62
C TYR A 291 -10.55 9.77 15.14
N PHE A 292 -9.39 9.44 15.73
CA PHE A 292 -9.31 9.16 17.16
C PHE A 292 -9.46 10.41 18.03
N SER A 293 -9.07 11.57 17.53
CA SER A 293 -9.29 12.88 18.16
C SER A 293 -10.78 13.26 18.19
N GLU A 294 -11.51 12.97 17.12
CA GLU A 294 -12.96 13.19 17.03
C GLU A 294 -13.78 12.15 17.81
N HIS A 295 -13.27 10.91 17.93
CA HIS A 295 -13.98 9.76 18.51
C HIS A 295 -13.30 9.24 19.80
N CYS A 296 -12.84 10.17 20.64
CA CYS A 296 -11.97 9.94 21.79
C CYS A 296 -12.64 9.32 23.05
N ARG A 297 -13.95 9.05 23.08
CA ARG A 297 -14.66 8.48 24.27
C ARG A 297 -15.33 7.13 23.99
N PRO A 298 -14.88 5.99 24.57
CA PRO A 298 -13.74 5.88 25.47
C PRO A 298 -12.41 6.04 24.71
N VAL A 299 -11.36 6.39 25.47
CA VAL A 299 -10.02 6.56 24.91
C VAL A 299 -9.51 5.22 24.40
N PHE A 300 -9.01 5.23 23.18
CA PHE A 300 -8.39 4.06 22.57
C PHE A 300 -6.89 4.05 22.87
N ARG A 301 -6.50 3.40 23.97
CA ARG A 301 -5.13 3.41 24.50
C ARG A 301 -4.06 3.00 23.47
N PRO A 302 -4.26 1.98 22.61
CA PRO A 302 -3.24 1.61 21.63
C PRO A 302 -2.87 2.75 20.69
N MET A 303 -3.84 3.56 20.26
CA MET A 303 -3.55 4.71 19.39
C MET A 303 -2.83 5.82 20.15
N MET A 304 -3.16 6.05 21.43
CA MET A 304 -2.43 7.03 22.25
C MET A 304 -0.96 6.67 22.40
N GLU A 305 -0.67 5.40 22.70
CA GLU A 305 0.71 4.91 22.78
C GLU A 305 1.41 4.98 21.42
N LEU A 306 0.71 4.68 20.31
CA LEU A 306 1.27 4.84 18.96
C LEU A 306 1.63 6.30 18.64
N MET A 307 0.74 7.24 18.94
CA MET A 307 0.99 8.68 18.77
C MET A 307 2.19 9.14 19.60
N GLN A 308 2.33 8.65 20.84
CA GLN A 308 3.47 8.96 21.70
C GLN A 308 4.79 8.36 21.18
N GLU A 309 4.77 7.10 20.72
CA GLU A 309 5.90 6.46 20.05
C GLU A 309 6.36 7.29 18.84
N ARG A 310 5.42 7.82 18.06
CA ARG A 310 5.69 8.68 16.89
C ARG A 310 6.14 10.10 17.27
N LEU A 311 5.83 10.61 18.45
CA LEU A 311 6.38 11.89 18.91
C LEU A 311 7.81 11.77 19.44
N ALA A 312 8.31 10.55 19.68
CA ALA A 312 9.67 10.35 20.13
C ALA A 312 10.67 11.00 19.16
N PRO A 313 11.80 11.58 19.64
CA PRO A 313 12.76 12.29 18.79
C PRO A 313 13.29 11.49 17.58
N ARG A 314 13.20 10.16 17.63
CA ARG A 314 13.76 9.20 16.67
C ARG A 314 12.77 8.75 15.58
N SER A 315 11.54 9.23 15.58
CA SER A 315 10.44 8.68 14.77
C SER A 315 10.43 9.06 13.28
N GLY A 316 11.31 9.95 12.82
CA GLY A 316 11.43 10.34 11.41
C GLY A 316 10.23 11.09 10.81
N ILE A 317 9.20 11.42 11.60
CA ILE A 317 8.02 12.13 11.08
C ILE A 317 8.27 13.63 10.90
N GLY A 318 7.67 14.21 9.85
CA GLY A 318 7.81 15.63 9.52
C GLY A 318 7.12 16.57 10.52
N PRO A 319 7.47 17.87 10.52
CA PRO A 319 6.93 18.85 11.48
C PRO A 319 5.40 18.97 11.44
N ILE A 320 4.81 18.96 10.23
CA ILE A 320 3.36 19.00 10.04
C ILE A 320 2.68 17.84 10.76
N GLU A 321 3.24 16.64 10.66
CA GLU A 321 2.70 15.46 11.31
C GLU A 321 2.87 15.53 12.83
N LYS A 322 4.03 15.98 13.32
CA LYS A 322 4.28 16.18 14.75
C LYS A 322 3.25 17.11 15.38
N ASP A 323 2.97 18.24 14.73
CA ASP A 323 1.99 19.20 15.23
C ASP A 323 0.57 18.62 15.23
N LYS A 324 0.23 17.83 14.19
CA LYS A 324 -1.05 17.13 14.15
C LYS A 324 -1.19 16.11 15.28
N ILE A 325 -0.15 15.33 15.56
CA ILE A 325 -0.17 14.35 16.65
C ILE A 325 -0.30 15.05 18.01
N LYS A 326 0.43 16.14 18.25
CA LYS A 326 0.30 16.91 19.51
C LYS A 326 -1.13 17.38 19.74
N GLN A 327 -1.75 17.99 18.72
CA GLN A 327 -3.15 18.44 18.78
C GLN A 327 -4.10 17.27 19.06
N ALA A 328 -3.89 16.12 18.41
CA ALA A 328 -4.72 14.94 18.63
C ALA A 328 -4.56 14.38 20.05
N VAL A 329 -3.32 14.28 20.56
CA VAL A 329 -3.01 13.82 21.92
C VAL A 329 -3.66 14.73 22.97
N GLU A 330 -3.49 16.05 22.86
CA GLU A 330 -4.10 17.03 23.77
C GLU A 330 -5.63 16.91 23.78
N ARG A 331 -6.24 16.75 22.60
CA ARG A 331 -7.68 16.55 22.49
C ARG A 331 -8.13 15.24 23.11
N ILE A 332 -7.45 14.13 22.86
CA ILE A 332 -7.82 12.82 23.46
C ILE A 332 -7.66 12.86 24.99
N GLN A 333 -6.62 13.53 25.50
CA GLN A 333 -6.44 13.72 26.94
C GLN A 333 -7.58 14.52 27.56
N SER A 334 -8.04 15.60 26.93
CA SER A 334 -9.20 16.37 27.42
C SER A 334 -10.54 15.62 27.30
N CYS A 335 -10.62 14.56 26.51
CA CYS A 335 -11.79 13.68 26.48
C CYS A 335 -11.89 12.71 27.68
N SER A 336 -10.79 12.52 28.41
CA SER A 336 -10.71 11.66 29.61
C SER A 336 -11.25 12.34 30.87
N SER A 337 -11.42 13.67 30.83
CA SER A 337 -12.06 14.50 31.85
C SER A 337 -13.57 14.60 31.71
#